data_AF-A0A1G4K2U1-F1
#
_entry.id   AF-A0A1G4K2U1-F1
#
_cell.length_a   1.000
_cell.length_b   1.000
_cell.length_c   1.000
_cell.angle_alpha   90.00
_cell.angle_beta   90.00
_cell.angle_gamma   90.00
#
_symmetry.space_group_name_H-M   'P 1'
#
loop_
_entity.id
_entity.type
_entity.pdbx_description
1 polymer ?
#
loop_
_entity_poly.entity_id
_entity_poly.type
_entity_poly.pdbx_seq_one_letter_code
_entity_poly.pdbx_strand_id
1 'polypeptide(L)'
;MTSSKAPASTKEYEKLLSRREELIKQESSLKREYTTMLRKLASVITIVQDIGNETEASELSISETAMSKAPVLVAYAKRLEELENQDIHDVEVPDFLQESYTLYKNSSLMYKDL
;
A
#
# COMPACT_ATOMS: atom_id res chain seq x y z
N MET A 1 37.16 -25.09 47.22
CA MET A 1 36.61 -26.36 46.71
C MET A 1 35.55 -26.03 45.66
N THR A 2 35.71 -26.67 44.49
CA THR A 2 34.78 -26.81 43.34
C THR A 2 34.12 -25.54 42.76
N SER A 3 34.87 -24.84 41.90
CA SER A 3 34.26 -24.12 40.77
C SER A 3 33.78 -25.15 39.76
N SER A 4 32.50 -25.56 39.88
CA SER A 4 31.86 -26.43 38.89
C SER A 4 31.52 -25.59 37.66
N LYS A 5 32.40 -25.62 36.67
CA LYS A 5 32.15 -25.05 35.35
C LYS A 5 31.00 -25.86 34.72
N ALA A 6 29.82 -25.24 34.59
CA ALA A 6 28.67 -25.88 33.96
C ALA A 6 29.08 -26.50 32.61
N PRO A 7 28.69 -27.76 32.32
CA PRO A 7 29.12 -28.46 31.13
C PRO A 7 28.68 -27.67 29.88
N ALA A 8 29.49 -27.72 28.82
CA ALA A 8 29.28 -26.91 27.61
C ALA A 8 27.85 -27.04 27.04
N SER A 9 27.23 -28.21 27.20
CA SER A 9 25.84 -28.51 26.82
C SER A 9 24.80 -27.68 27.58
N THR A 10 25.01 -27.35 28.86
CA THR A 10 24.08 -26.52 29.64
C THR A 10 24.10 -25.07 29.14
N LYS A 11 25.28 -24.55 28.78
CA LYS A 11 25.41 -23.19 28.24
C LYS A 11 24.79 -23.06 26.84
N GLU A 12 24.91 -24.09 26.02
CA GLU A 12 24.24 -24.13 24.71
C GLU A 12 22.72 -24.22 24.86
N TYR A 13 22.25 -25.02 25.81
CA TYR A 13 20.83 -25.12 26.15
C TYR A 13 20.25 -23.78 26.63
N GLU A 14 20.95 -23.06 27.50
CA GLU A 14 20.56 -21.71 27.94
C GLU A 14 20.49 -20.70 26.77
N LYS A 15 21.45 -20.74 25.85
CA LYS A 15 21.43 -19.90 24.63
C LYS A 15 20.24 -20.22 23.74
N LEU A 16 19.92 -21.50 23.53
CA LEU A 16 18.78 -21.93 22.73
C LEU A 16 17.46 -21.49 23.36
N LEU A 17 17.33 -21.59 24.69
CA LEU A 17 16.17 -21.08 25.42
C LEU A 17 16.02 -19.56 25.25
N SER A 18 17.10 -18.81 25.45
CA SER A 18 17.08 -17.35 25.27
C SER A 18 16.69 -16.95 23.84
N ARG A 19 17.22 -17.65 22.83
CA ARG A 19 16.87 -17.40 21.42
C ARG A 19 15.41 -17.74 21.13
N ARG A 20 14.88 -18.81 21.70
CA ARG A 20 13.46 -19.19 21.58
C ARG A 20 12.56 -18.11 22.18
N GLU A 21 12.89 -17.59 23.35
CA GLU A 21 12.13 -16.49 23.98
C GLU A 21 12.16 -15.22 23.13
N GLU A 22 13.30 -14.88 22.53
CA GLU A 22 13.41 -13.75 21.61
C GLU A 22 12.54 -13.92 20.37
N LEU A 23 12.55 -15.10 19.75
CA LEU A 23 11.71 -15.41 18.58
C LEU A 23 10.22 -15.31 18.92
N ILE A 24 9.79 -15.78 20.09
CA ILE A 24 8.40 -15.64 20.54
C ILE A 24 8.01 -14.17 20.67
N LYS A 25 8.90 -13.32 21.21
CA LYS A 25 8.67 -11.86 21.30
C LYS A 25 8.54 -11.25 19.91
N GLN A 26 9.44 -11.58 18.98
CA GLN A 26 9.41 -11.10 17.60
C GLN A 26 8.12 -11.54 16.89
N GLU A 27 7.71 -12.79 17.04
CA GLU A 27 6.47 -13.32 16.47
C GLU A 27 5.24 -12.55 16.98
N SER A 28 5.19 -12.26 18.29
CA SER A 28 4.10 -11.48 18.87
C SER A 28 4.07 -10.03 18.34
N SER A 29 5.23 -9.39 18.16
CA SER A 29 5.33 -8.05 17.58
C SER A 29 4.85 -8.06 16.13
N LEU A 30 5.34 -9.01 15.34
CA LEU A 30 4.99 -9.15 13.92
C LEU A 30 3.49 -9.37 13.73
N LYS A 31 2.85 -10.21 14.55
CA LYS A 31 1.39 -10.41 14.53
C LYS A 31 0.63 -9.11 14.80
N ARG A 32 1.10 -8.29 15.74
CA ARG A 32 0.49 -6.99 16.07
C ARG A 32 0.65 -5.97 14.94
N GLU A 33 1.84 -5.89 14.36
CA GLU A 33 2.15 -5.01 13.23
C GLU A 33 1.34 -5.40 11.99
N TYR A 34 1.29 -6.70 11.67
CA TYR A 34 0.50 -7.23 10.56
C TYR A 34 -0.99 -6.93 10.73
N THR A 35 -1.54 -7.14 11.92
CA THR A 35 -2.96 -6.81 12.21
C THR A 35 -3.23 -5.31 12.05
N THR A 36 -2.28 -4.46 12.45
CA THR A 36 -2.38 -3.01 12.27
C THR A 36 -2.38 -2.64 10.79
N MET A 37 -1.49 -3.27 10.01
CA MET A 37 -1.39 -3.06 8.58
C MET A 37 -2.68 -3.46 7.86
N LEU A 38 -3.22 -4.64 8.17
CA LEU A 38 -4.51 -5.10 7.61
C LEU A 38 -5.65 -4.12 7.90
N ARG A 39 -5.71 -3.57 9.12
CA ARG A 39 -6.75 -2.60 9.48
C ARG A 39 -6.59 -1.28 8.72
N LYS A 40 -5.35 -0.83 8.51
CA LYS A 40 -5.05 0.35 7.67
C LYS A 40 -5.43 0.11 6.21
N LEU A 41 -5.07 -1.05 5.65
CA LEU A 41 -5.43 -1.43 4.28
C LEU A 41 -6.96 -1.48 4.10
N ALA A 42 -7.68 -2.10 5.04
CA ALA A 42 -9.14 -2.12 5.01
C ALA A 42 -9.74 -0.71 5.04
N SER A 43 -9.20 0.19 5.89
CA SER A 43 -9.65 1.58 5.94
C SER A 43 -9.39 2.33 4.63
N VAL A 44 -8.23 2.12 4.00
CA VAL A 44 -7.91 2.74 2.71
C VAL A 44 -8.85 2.21 1.62
N ILE A 45 -9.09 0.89 1.59
CA ILE A 45 -10.04 0.26 0.68
C ILE A 45 -11.43 0.88 0.82
N THR A 46 -11.94 1.04 2.05
CA THR A 46 -13.24 1.65 2.30
C THR A 46 -13.27 3.10 1.80
N ILE A 47 -12.26 3.90 2.09
CA ILE A 47 -12.20 5.29 1.60
C ILE A 47 -12.19 5.35 0.07
N VAL A 48 -11.41 4.50 -0.59
CA VAL A 48 -11.34 4.45 -2.06
C VAL A 48 -12.67 4.00 -2.65
N GLN A 49 -13.35 3.03 -2.02
CA GLN A 49 -14.68 2.59 -2.43
C GLN A 49 -15.72 3.69 -2.24
N ASP A 50 -15.68 4.42 -1.14
CA ASP A 50 -16.59 5.54 -0.87
C ASP A 50 -16.39 6.65 -1.92
N ILE A 51 -15.14 7.02 -2.22
CA ILE A 51 -14.81 8.00 -3.28
C ILE A 51 -15.27 7.50 -4.66
N GLY A 52 -15.12 6.21 -4.96
CA GLY A 52 -15.55 5.63 -6.23
C GLY A 52 -17.06 5.46 -6.37
N ASN A 53 -17.79 5.40 -5.26
CA ASN A 53 -19.26 5.27 -5.22
C ASN A 53 -19.99 6.61 -5.19
N GLU A 54 -19.28 7.74 -5.02
CA GLU A 54 -19.87 9.06 -5.23
C GLU A 54 -20.14 9.24 -6.73
N THR A 55 -21.36 8.88 -7.14
CA THR A 55 -21.92 9.06 -8.49
C THR A 55 -21.91 10.52 -8.97
N GLU A 56 -21.57 11.48 -8.09
CA GLU A 56 -21.37 12.89 -8.42
C GLU A 56 -19.94 13.21 -8.92
N ALA A 57 -18.98 12.29 -8.78
CA ALA A 57 -17.65 12.41 -9.43
C ALA A 57 -17.71 12.21 -10.96
N SER A 58 -18.92 12.05 -11.52
CA SER A 58 -19.16 12.00 -12.96
C SER A 58 -18.97 13.35 -13.66
N GLU A 59 -18.72 14.43 -12.92
CA GLU A 59 -18.19 15.68 -13.48
C GLU A 59 -16.73 15.83 -13.05
N LEU A 60 -15.80 15.13 -13.70
CA LEU A 60 -14.35 15.37 -13.62
C LEU A 60 -13.95 16.76 -14.19
N SER A 61 -14.86 17.74 -14.15
CA SER A 61 -14.64 19.09 -14.63
C SER A 61 -14.09 19.94 -13.48
N ILE A 62 -12.97 20.61 -13.73
CA ILE A 62 -12.43 21.57 -12.77
C ILE A 62 -13.41 22.75 -12.71
N SER A 63 -13.94 23.08 -11.54
CA SER A 63 -14.92 24.18 -11.42
C SER A 63 -14.38 25.52 -11.93
N GLU A 64 -15.24 26.33 -12.54
CA GLU A 64 -14.88 27.67 -13.03
C GLU A 64 -14.35 28.59 -11.91
N THR A 65 -14.83 28.39 -10.67
CA THR A 65 -14.34 29.11 -9.49
C THR A 65 -12.89 28.75 -9.13
N ALA A 66 -12.45 27.53 -9.43
CA ALA A 66 -11.06 27.12 -9.25
C ALA A 66 -10.17 27.65 -10.37
N MET A 67 -10.66 27.62 -11.62
CA MET A 67 -9.94 28.15 -12.79
C MET A 67 -9.71 29.66 -12.72
N SER A 68 -10.68 30.42 -12.19
CA SER A 68 -10.54 31.86 -11.95
C SER A 68 -9.51 32.20 -10.86
N LYS A 69 -9.33 31.34 -9.85
CA LYS A 69 -8.32 31.51 -8.79
C LYS A 69 -6.92 31.08 -9.23
N ALA A 70 -6.83 30.07 -10.09
CA ALA A 70 -5.58 29.54 -10.59
C ALA A 70 -5.67 29.29 -12.10
N PRO A 71 -5.23 30.26 -12.94
CA PRO A 71 -5.39 30.16 -14.39
C PRO A 71 -4.57 29.02 -15.02
N VAL A 72 -3.55 28.52 -14.30
CA VAL A 72 -2.78 27.34 -14.70
C VAL A 72 -3.68 26.09 -14.82
N LEU A 73 -4.78 26.03 -14.06
CA LEU A 73 -5.71 24.90 -14.08
C LEU A 73 -6.50 24.79 -15.38
N VAL A 74 -6.63 25.87 -16.16
CA VAL A 74 -7.33 25.86 -17.46
C VAL A 74 -6.65 24.90 -18.43
N ALA A 75 -5.31 24.87 -18.45
CA ALA A 75 -4.56 23.94 -19.30
C ALA A 75 -4.76 22.48 -18.90
N TYR A 76 -4.97 22.22 -17.60
CA TYR A 76 -5.25 20.88 -17.10
C TYR A 76 -6.70 20.45 -17.36
N ALA A 77 -7.67 21.35 -17.23
CA ALA A 77 -9.07 21.09 -17.56
C ALA A 77 -9.21 20.62 -19.03
N LYS A 78 -8.56 21.34 -19.95
CA LYS A 78 -8.55 20.97 -21.36
C LYS A 78 -7.92 19.58 -21.61
N ARG A 79 -6.84 19.24 -20.90
CA ARG A 79 -6.21 17.91 -21.01
C ARG A 79 -7.08 16.80 -20.43
N LEU A 80 -7.86 17.08 -19.38
CA LEU A 80 -8.80 16.13 -18.82
C LEU A 80 -9.92 15.82 -19.82
N GLU A 81 -10.46 16.85 -20.49
CA GLU A 81 -11.42 16.65 -21.58
C GLU A 81 -10.82 15.84 -22.75
N GLU A 82 -9.56 16.10 -23.12
CA GLU A 82 -8.86 15.31 -24.15
C GLU A 82 -8.70 13.84 -23.76
N LEU A 83 -8.38 13.57 -22.48
CA LEU A 83 -8.24 12.21 -21.94
C LEU A 83 -9.58 11.48 -21.80
N GLU A 84 -10.65 12.17 -21.42
CA GLU A 84 -11.98 11.57 -21.28
C GLU A 84 -12.55 11.08 -22.62
N ASN A 85 -12.16 11.74 -23.72
CA ASN A 85 -12.53 11.35 -25.08
C ASN A 85 -11.58 10.30 -25.69
N GLN A 86 -10.50 9.93 -25.01
CA GLN A 86 -9.53 8.94 -25.49
C GLN A 86 -9.87 7.54 -24.97
N ASP A 87 -9.77 6.53 -25.84
CA ASP A 87 -9.92 5.14 -25.39
C ASP A 87 -8.73 4.76 -24.51
N ILE A 88 -9.00 4.08 -23.40
CA ILE A 88 -7.99 3.57 -22.44
C ILE A 88 -6.97 2.67 -23.17
N HIS A 89 -7.38 2.02 -24.26
CA HIS A 89 -6.50 1.18 -25.08
C HIS A 89 -5.47 1.95 -25.92
N ASP A 90 -5.68 3.25 -26.15
CA ASP A 90 -4.80 4.11 -26.94
C ASP A 90 -3.77 4.87 -26.08
N VAL A 91 -3.76 4.66 -24.76
CA VAL A 91 -2.82 5.33 -23.85
C VAL A 91 -1.51 4.55 -23.80
N GLU A 92 -0.47 5.07 -24.45
CA GLU A 92 0.89 4.54 -24.34
C GLU A 92 1.48 4.88 -22.97
N VAL A 93 1.80 3.85 -22.19
CA VAL A 93 2.52 4.01 -20.92
C VAL A 93 4.00 4.27 -21.23
N PRO A 94 4.59 5.37 -20.71
CA PRO A 94 6.00 5.63 -20.91
C PRO A 94 6.90 4.52 -20.35
N ASP A 95 8.00 4.21 -21.03
CA ASP A 95 8.92 3.12 -20.66
C ASP A 95 9.37 3.14 -19.19
N PHE A 96 9.61 4.33 -18.64
CA PHE A 96 10.04 4.50 -17.24
C PHE A 96 8.95 4.17 -16.20
N LEU A 97 7.68 4.11 -16.62
CA LEU A 97 6.53 3.73 -15.78
C LEU A 97 6.05 2.32 -16.04
N GLN A 98 6.62 1.62 -17.02
CA GLN A 98 6.20 0.29 -17.43
C GLN A 98 6.24 -0.71 -16.26
N GLU A 99 7.30 -0.66 -15.45
CA GLU A 99 7.46 -1.54 -14.28
C GLU A 99 6.39 -1.29 -13.22
N SER A 100 6.15 -0.02 -12.87
CA SER A 100 5.14 0.38 -11.90
C SER A 100 3.73 0.04 -12.37
N TYR A 101 3.44 0.26 -13.66
CA TYR A 101 2.15 -0.10 -14.25
C TYR A 101 1.93 -1.61 -14.28
N THR A 102 2.97 -2.38 -14.61
CA THR A 102 2.93 -3.86 -14.57
C THR A 102 2.69 -4.36 -13.16
N LEU A 103 3.33 -3.75 -12.16
CA LEU A 103 3.12 -4.07 -10.75
C LEU A 103 1.68 -3.78 -10.32
N TYR A 104 1.15 -2.61 -10.69
CA TYR A 104 -0.24 -2.25 -10.43
C TYR A 104 -1.22 -3.24 -11.07
N LYS A 105 -1.05 -3.55 -12.36
CA LYS A 105 -1.94 -4.46 -13.11
C LYS A 105 -1.94 -5.88 -12.56
N ASN A 106 -0.79 -6.35 -12.05
CA ASN A 106 -0.64 -7.70 -11.53
C ASN A 106 -0.90 -7.80 -10.02
N SER A 107 -0.95 -6.66 -9.32
CA SER A 107 -1.27 -6.62 -7.91
C SER A 107 -2.79 -6.61 -7.74
N SER A 108 -3.35 -7.73 -7.30
CA SER A 108 -4.73 -7.79 -6.81
C SER A 108 -4.90 -6.74 -5.71
N LEU A 109 -5.58 -5.64 -6.01
CA LEU A 109 -5.74 -4.53 -5.07
C LEU A 109 -6.67 -4.94 -3.91
N MET A 110 -7.57 -5.89 -4.18
CA MET A 110 -8.47 -6.48 -3.20
C MET A 110 -8.10 -7.93 -2.89
N TYR A 111 -8.46 -8.38 -1.68
CA TYR A 111 -8.30 -9.77 -1.22
C TYR A 111 -9.18 -10.79 -2.01
N LYS A 112 -9.89 -10.36 -3.06
CA LYS A 112 -10.90 -11.17 -3.78
C LYS A 112 -10.98 -10.94 -5.30
N ASP A 113 -9.98 -10.34 -5.96
CA ASP A 113 -10.05 -10.14 -7.42
C ASP A 113 -9.64 -11.39 -8.24
N LEU A 114 -10.05 -12.59 -7.79
CA LEU A 114 -9.94 -13.86 -8.53
C LEU A 114 -11.33 -14.38 -8.93
#